data_AF-A0A961QQP0-F1
#
_entry.id   AF-A0A961QQP0-F1
#
_cell.length_a   1.000
_cell.length_b   1.000
_cell.length_c   1.000
_cell.angle_alpha   90.00
_cell.angle_beta   90.00
_cell.angle_gamma   90.00
#
_symmetry.space_group_name_H-M   'P 1'
#
loop_
_entity.id
_entity.type
_entity.pdbx_description
1 polymer ?
#
loop_
_entity_poly.entity_id
_entity_poly.type
_entity_poly.pdbx_seq_one_letter_code
_entity_poly.pdbx_strand_id
1 'polypeptide(L)'
;MTGRKSEILGAVSVVAVLAFATAAQAETWRYATEEAAAADVQNVFAEKFKEEVEANSDHEIQLFPFGTLGESDDIMEQAKAGILQFVDQSPGFTGATIPEAQVFFVPYLLPQDNDALVDFFRNSKAINEMFPELYAQQGIELLTMFPEGEVCMTTQEPVHGLADLDEVKFRVMTNPLLVQSYEAFGAVPTPLPWGEVYGALQTGIIQGQENPGFFLETTKIYEVTDVITCIGHNNFTTAVMANKAFYDGLSEEDQQLVQNATQAAFDHIVEYQASLQEESLGKIKEAKPEMEINILGAEERAPFMDAAGSVEAAFIEMTGDSGKAILDQMKADLEAVQQ
;
A
#
# COMPACT_ATOMS: atom_id res chain seq x y z
N MET A 1 -49.95 79.65 -21.92
CA MET A 1 -50.11 78.57 -22.93
C MET A 1 -48.98 78.80 -23.91
N THR A 2 -47.94 77.99 -24.07
CA THR A 2 -47.78 76.53 -23.99
C THR A 2 -46.29 76.27 -23.79
N GLY A 3 -45.95 75.41 -22.83
CA GLY A 3 -44.57 74.99 -22.59
C GLY A 3 -44.30 73.60 -23.16
N ARG A 4 -43.05 73.33 -23.53
CA ARG A 4 -42.17 72.27 -22.97
C ARG A 4 -40.91 72.16 -23.83
N LYS A 5 -39.75 72.31 -23.20
CA LYS A 5 -38.44 71.91 -23.72
C LYS A 5 -38.31 70.40 -23.52
N SER A 6 -37.84 69.68 -24.53
CA SER A 6 -37.53 68.26 -24.48
C SER A 6 -36.06 68.08 -24.07
N GLU A 7 -35.82 67.54 -22.88
CA GLU A 7 -34.50 67.04 -22.47
C GLU A 7 -34.43 65.54 -22.78
N ILE A 8 -33.39 65.15 -23.51
CA ILE A 8 -33.07 63.76 -23.85
C ILE A 8 -32.18 63.23 -22.72
N LEU A 9 -32.71 62.34 -21.89
CA LEU A 9 -31.93 61.57 -20.92
C LEU A 9 -31.35 60.35 -21.62
N GLY A 10 -30.02 60.32 -21.78
CA GLY A 10 -29.29 59.11 -22.18
C GLY A 10 -29.19 58.15 -20.99
N ALA A 11 -29.72 56.93 -21.16
CA ALA A 11 -29.54 55.85 -20.20
C ALA A 11 -28.19 55.16 -20.47
N VAL A 12 -27.25 55.28 -19.54
CA VAL A 12 -26.04 54.46 -19.50
C VAL A 12 -26.38 53.22 -18.69
N SER A 13 -26.55 52.07 -19.36
CA SER A 13 -26.69 50.77 -18.71
C SER A 13 -25.31 50.27 -18.27
N VAL A 14 -25.05 50.29 -16.96
CA VAL A 14 -23.91 49.58 -16.35
C VAL A 14 -24.28 48.10 -16.27
N VAL A 15 -23.64 47.27 -17.08
CA VAL A 15 -23.68 45.81 -16.92
C VAL A 15 -22.70 45.46 -15.81
N ALA A 16 -23.24 45.17 -14.62
CA ALA A 16 -22.46 44.60 -13.54
C ALA A 16 -22.16 43.13 -13.88
N VAL A 17 -20.91 42.83 -14.20
CA VAL A 17 -20.40 41.46 -14.27
C VAL A 17 -20.30 40.97 -12.82
N LEU A 18 -21.30 40.21 -12.37
CA LEU A 18 -21.22 39.44 -11.14
C LEU A 18 -20.22 38.30 -11.37
N ALA A 19 -18.98 38.50 -10.94
CA ALA A 19 -18.06 37.39 -10.71
C ALA A 19 -18.64 36.57 -9.56
N PHE A 20 -19.28 35.44 -9.87
CA PHE A 20 -19.52 34.41 -8.88
C PHE A 20 -18.15 33.84 -8.50
N ALA A 21 -17.59 34.29 -7.38
CA ALA A 21 -16.62 33.47 -6.67
C ALA A 21 -17.40 32.24 -6.20
N THR A 22 -17.14 31.09 -6.83
CA THR A 22 -17.51 29.81 -6.27
C THR A 22 -16.76 29.69 -4.94
N ALA A 23 -17.47 29.92 -3.83
CA ALA A 23 -16.96 29.49 -2.55
C ALA A 23 -16.82 27.96 -2.66
N ALA A 24 -15.61 27.44 -2.49
CA ALA A 24 -15.38 26.01 -2.31
C ALA A 24 -16.31 25.55 -1.19
N GLN A 25 -17.15 24.55 -1.45
CA GLN A 25 -17.98 23.98 -0.39
C GLN A 25 -17.09 23.06 0.43
N ALA A 26 -17.08 23.25 1.75
CA ALA A 26 -16.53 22.28 2.68
C ALA A 26 -17.21 20.93 2.43
N GLU A 27 -16.41 19.92 2.11
CA GLU A 27 -16.85 18.55 1.85
C GLU A 27 -16.23 17.60 2.86
N THR A 28 -16.96 16.53 3.18
CA THR A 28 -16.40 15.39 3.92
C THR A 28 -15.97 14.33 2.91
N TRP A 29 -14.68 14.03 2.84
CA TRP A 29 -14.11 12.97 2.01
C TRP A 29 -13.87 11.71 2.85
N ARG A 30 -14.28 10.55 2.33
CA ARG A 30 -14.14 9.27 3.03
C ARG A 30 -12.88 8.53 2.59
N TYR A 31 -12.13 8.01 3.55
CA TYR A 31 -10.89 7.27 3.32
C TYR A 31 -10.92 5.95 4.12
N ALA A 32 -10.84 4.81 3.43
CA ALA A 32 -10.72 3.49 4.04
C ALA A 32 -9.31 2.88 3.91
N THR A 33 -8.89 2.08 4.90
CA THR A 33 -7.61 1.38 4.98
C THR A 33 -7.79 -0.12 5.24
N GLU A 34 -6.74 -0.92 5.04
CA GLU A 34 -6.75 -2.38 5.24
C GLU A 34 -6.31 -2.81 6.65
N GLU A 35 -5.91 -1.87 7.49
CA GLU A 35 -5.35 -2.13 8.81
C GLU A 35 -6.26 -1.65 9.94
N ALA A 36 -6.17 -2.30 11.11
CA ALA A 36 -7.15 -2.14 12.19
C ALA A 36 -6.64 -1.26 13.33
N ALA A 37 -5.37 -1.39 13.73
CA ALA A 37 -4.82 -0.66 14.85
C ALA A 37 -4.38 0.73 14.41
N ALA A 38 -4.59 1.73 15.26
CA ALA A 38 -4.18 3.12 14.97
C ALA A 38 -2.66 3.28 14.81
N ALA A 39 -1.88 2.32 15.35
CA ALA A 39 -0.42 2.28 15.20
C ALA A 39 0.04 1.44 13.98
N ASP A 40 -0.89 0.85 13.23
CA ASP A 40 -0.54 0.19 11.98
C ASP A 40 -0.21 1.26 10.91
N VAL A 41 0.67 0.94 9.98
CA VAL A 41 1.34 1.91 9.09
C VAL A 41 0.35 2.68 8.21
N GLN A 42 -0.61 2.01 7.59
CA GLN A 42 -1.65 2.63 6.76
C GLN A 42 -2.51 3.61 7.56
N ASN A 43 -2.80 3.28 8.83
CA ASN A 43 -3.57 4.18 9.69
C ASN A 43 -2.74 5.39 10.14
N VAL A 44 -1.44 5.23 10.37
CA VAL A 44 -0.53 6.36 10.62
C VAL A 44 -0.44 7.28 9.38
N PHE A 45 -0.36 6.71 8.18
CA PHE A 45 -0.43 7.47 6.93
C PHE A 45 -1.76 8.25 6.84
N ALA A 46 -2.89 7.55 7.02
CA ALA A 46 -4.22 8.12 6.83
C ALA A 46 -4.54 9.23 7.84
N GLU A 47 -4.12 9.07 9.10
CA GLU A 47 -4.23 10.13 10.12
C GLU A 47 -3.38 11.34 9.74
N LYS A 48 -2.14 11.14 9.27
CA LYS A 48 -1.30 12.26 8.85
C LYS A 48 -1.87 12.98 7.63
N PHE A 49 -2.39 12.23 6.65
CA PHE A 49 -3.08 12.78 5.49
C PHE A 49 -4.30 13.62 5.91
N LYS A 50 -5.11 13.11 6.86
CA LYS A 50 -6.24 13.82 7.46
C LYS A 50 -5.81 15.12 8.12
N GLU A 51 -4.78 15.10 8.96
CA GLU A 51 -4.26 16.30 9.62
C GLU A 51 -3.89 17.40 8.61
N GLU A 52 -3.19 17.04 7.54
CA GLU A 52 -2.72 17.99 6.54
C GLU A 52 -3.86 18.56 5.69
N VAL A 53 -4.86 17.76 5.33
CA VAL A 53 -6.06 18.25 4.62
C VAL A 53 -6.85 19.23 5.51
N GLU A 54 -7.11 18.86 6.76
CA GLU A 54 -7.96 19.64 7.68
C GLU A 54 -7.26 20.89 8.22
N ALA A 55 -5.93 20.89 8.30
CA ALA A 55 -5.17 22.08 8.71
C ALA A 55 -5.08 23.13 7.60
N ASN A 56 -5.19 22.72 6.34
CA ASN A 56 -4.94 23.58 5.18
C ASN A 56 -6.20 23.83 4.32
N SER A 57 -7.37 23.40 4.76
CA SER A 57 -8.65 23.62 4.07
C SER A 57 -9.86 23.56 5.02
N ASP A 58 -11.05 23.81 4.50
CA ASP A 58 -12.31 23.59 5.22
C ASP A 58 -12.87 22.15 5.01
N HIS A 59 -12.17 21.29 4.26
CA HIS A 59 -12.57 19.90 4.06
C HIS A 59 -12.35 19.06 5.32
N GLU A 60 -13.09 17.97 5.45
CA GLU A 60 -12.96 16.98 6.53
C GLU A 60 -12.61 15.61 5.93
N ILE A 61 -11.69 14.88 6.54
CA ILE A 61 -11.42 13.47 6.21
C ILE A 61 -12.09 12.56 7.24
N GLN A 62 -12.96 11.67 6.77
CA GLN A 62 -13.56 10.62 7.58
C GLN A 62 -12.83 9.29 7.34
N LEU A 63 -12.16 8.77 8.36
CA LEU A 63 -11.39 7.53 8.30
C LEU A 63 -12.25 6.29 8.61
N PHE A 64 -11.99 5.20 7.88
CA PHE A 64 -12.65 3.91 7.98
C PHE A 64 -11.59 2.79 8.03
N PRO A 65 -11.08 2.44 9.23
CA PRO A 65 -10.10 1.36 9.38
C PRO A 65 -10.73 -0.01 9.07
N PHE A 66 -9.88 -1.04 8.98
CA PHE A 66 -10.26 -2.40 8.65
C PHE A 66 -11.51 -2.90 9.39
N GLY A 67 -12.40 -3.59 8.67
CA GLY A 67 -13.61 -4.19 9.22
C GLY A 67 -14.79 -3.24 9.41
N THR A 68 -14.60 -1.92 9.25
CA THR A 68 -15.72 -0.95 9.31
C THR A 68 -16.62 -0.98 8.08
N LEU A 69 -16.02 -1.23 6.90
CA LEU A 69 -16.69 -1.23 5.60
C LEU A 69 -16.51 -2.54 4.80
N GLY A 70 -15.97 -3.58 5.43
CA GLY A 70 -15.65 -4.86 4.79
C GLY A 70 -14.14 -5.13 4.76
N GLU A 71 -13.72 -5.97 3.84
CA GLU A 71 -12.32 -6.29 3.56
C GLU A 71 -11.76 -5.44 2.40
N SER A 72 -10.52 -5.70 2.00
CA SER A 72 -9.78 -4.99 0.94
C SER A 72 -10.56 -4.85 -0.38
N ASP A 73 -11.14 -5.95 -0.88
CA ASP A 73 -11.91 -5.93 -2.13
C ASP A 73 -13.18 -5.07 -2.01
N ASP A 74 -13.86 -5.12 -0.86
CA ASP A 74 -15.09 -4.34 -0.61
C ASP A 74 -14.82 -2.84 -0.65
N ILE A 75 -13.71 -2.37 -0.06
CA ILE A 75 -13.37 -0.94 -0.02
C ILE A 75 -12.91 -0.44 -1.39
N MET A 76 -12.22 -1.26 -2.18
CA MET A 76 -11.86 -0.93 -3.57
C MET A 76 -13.10 -0.84 -4.47
N GLU A 77 -14.05 -1.77 -4.34
CA GLU A 77 -15.33 -1.70 -5.06
C GLU A 77 -16.11 -0.42 -4.70
N GLN A 78 -16.16 -0.07 -3.41
CA GLN A 78 -16.80 1.15 -2.93
C GLN A 78 -16.10 2.42 -3.43
N ALA A 79 -14.77 2.43 -3.52
CA ALA A 79 -14.00 3.53 -4.10
C ALA A 79 -14.29 3.68 -5.59
N LYS A 80 -14.27 2.60 -6.38
CA LYS A 80 -14.63 2.62 -7.81
C LYS A 80 -16.07 3.09 -8.03
N ALA A 81 -16.99 2.74 -7.12
CA ALA A 81 -18.38 3.21 -7.15
C ALA A 81 -18.57 4.68 -6.70
N GLY A 82 -17.52 5.35 -6.22
CA GLY A 82 -17.55 6.74 -5.74
C GLY A 82 -18.15 6.91 -4.34
N ILE A 83 -18.36 5.82 -3.60
CA ILE A 83 -18.82 5.86 -2.20
C ILE A 83 -17.68 6.36 -1.30
N LEU A 84 -16.46 5.85 -1.55
CA LEU A 84 -15.22 6.29 -0.93
C LEU A 84 -14.46 7.22 -1.89
N GLN A 85 -13.86 8.29 -1.33
CA GLN A 85 -13.06 9.24 -2.09
C GLN A 85 -11.60 8.79 -2.17
N PHE A 86 -11.09 8.23 -1.07
CA PHE A 86 -9.74 7.67 -0.95
C PHE A 86 -9.79 6.24 -0.44
N VAL A 87 -8.80 5.45 -0.84
CA VAL A 87 -8.63 4.06 -0.42
C VAL A 87 -7.15 3.72 -0.37
N ASP A 88 -6.74 2.99 0.65
CA ASP A 88 -5.45 2.29 0.72
C ASP A 88 -5.69 0.82 0.35
N GLN A 89 -4.99 0.31 -0.66
CA GLN A 89 -5.09 -1.10 -1.05
C GLN A 89 -3.75 -1.64 -1.51
N SER A 90 -3.28 -2.68 -0.83
CA SER A 90 -1.99 -3.29 -1.10
C SER A 90 -1.95 -4.00 -2.47
N PRO A 91 -0.81 -3.98 -3.20
CA PRO A 91 -0.59 -4.77 -4.41
C PRO A 91 -0.90 -6.27 -4.29
N GLY A 92 -0.87 -6.80 -3.06
CA GLY A 92 -1.27 -8.18 -2.75
C GLY A 92 -2.69 -8.51 -3.19
N PHE A 93 -3.58 -7.52 -3.14
CA PHE A 93 -4.98 -7.62 -3.57
C PHE A 93 -5.17 -7.03 -4.97
N THR A 94 -4.63 -5.84 -5.26
CA THR A 94 -4.83 -5.19 -6.57
C THR A 94 -4.27 -6.02 -7.73
N GLY A 95 -3.26 -6.87 -7.47
CA GLY A 95 -2.66 -7.81 -8.43
C GLY A 95 -3.65 -8.73 -9.14
N ALA A 96 -4.83 -8.97 -8.57
CA ALA A 96 -5.91 -9.72 -9.22
C ALA A 96 -6.56 -8.96 -10.40
N THR A 97 -6.56 -7.63 -10.35
CA THR A 97 -7.16 -6.75 -11.38
C THR A 97 -6.12 -6.02 -12.22
N ILE A 98 -4.93 -5.77 -11.65
CA ILE A 98 -3.77 -5.16 -12.31
C ILE A 98 -2.62 -6.18 -12.20
N PRO A 99 -2.51 -7.16 -13.12
CA PRO A 99 -1.53 -8.24 -13.03
C PRO A 99 -0.08 -7.75 -12.85
N GLU A 100 0.27 -6.59 -13.41
CA GLU A 100 1.59 -5.97 -13.29
C GLU A 100 1.93 -5.55 -11.85
N ALA A 101 0.93 -5.28 -10.99
CA ALA A 101 1.15 -5.00 -9.58
C ALA A 101 1.69 -6.21 -8.80
N GLN A 102 1.67 -7.41 -9.41
CA GLN A 102 2.29 -8.58 -8.80
C GLN A 102 3.83 -8.51 -8.77
N VAL A 103 4.44 -7.54 -9.46
CA VAL A 103 5.89 -7.36 -9.51
C VAL A 103 6.53 -7.20 -8.12
N PHE A 104 5.81 -6.63 -7.15
CA PHE A 104 6.26 -6.49 -5.75
C PHE A 104 6.35 -7.82 -4.98
N PHE A 105 5.91 -8.92 -5.57
CA PHE A 105 6.03 -10.27 -5.00
C PHE A 105 7.12 -11.10 -5.66
N VAL A 106 7.89 -10.52 -6.60
CA VAL A 106 9.12 -11.13 -7.11
C VAL A 106 10.16 -11.08 -5.97
N PRO A 107 10.56 -12.23 -5.38
CA PRO A 107 11.42 -12.21 -4.21
C PRO A 107 12.78 -11.58 -4.52
N TYR A 108 13.33 -10.84 -3.58
CA TYR A 108 14.62 -10.15 -3.65
C TYR A 108 14.72 -9.08 -4.75
N LEU A 109 13.60 -8.64 -5.34
CA LEU A 109 13.59 -7.50 -6.25
C LEU A 109 13.81 -6.18 -5.51
N LEU A 110 13.04 -5.94 -4.44
CA LEU A 110 13.16 -4.73 -3.62
C LEU A 110 14.41 -4.79 -2.72
N PRO A 111 15.09 -3.66 -2.49
CA PRO A 111 16.27 -3.60 -1.64
C PRO A 111 15.86 -3.78 -0.16
N GLN A 112 16.72 -4.43 0.61
CA GLN A 112 16.53 -4.53 2.07
C GLN A 112 16.95 -3.23 2.79
N ASP A 113 17.90 -2.48 2.22
CA ASP A 113 18.30 -1.20 2.78
C ASP A 113 17.16 -0.19 2.72
N ASN A 114 16.75 0.33 3.87
CA ASN A 114 15.56 1.17 3.98
C ASN A 114 15.73 2.51 3.25
N ASP A 115 16.92 3.10 3.28
CA ASP A 115 17.19 4.37 2.60
C ASP A 115 17.08 4.18 1.08
N ALA A 116 17.71 3.14 0.52
CA ALA A 116 17.59 2.80 -0.89
C ALA A 116 16.15 2.45 -1.30
N LEU A 117 15.38 1.79 -0.42
CA LEU A 117 13.98 1.45 -0.64
C LEU A 117 13.11 2.72 -0.71
N VAL A 118 13.27 3.63 0.24
CA VAL A 118 12.55 4.91 0.26
C VAL A 118 12.90 5.76 -0.95
N ASP A 119 14.19 5.84 -1.30
CA ASP A 119 14.65 6.56 -2.49
C ASP A 119 14.07 5.95 -3.78
N PHE A 120 13.94 4.62 -3.84
CA PHE A 120 13.28 3.93 -4.94
C PHE A 120 11.82 4.35 -5.07
N PHE A 121 11.02 4.29 -4.00
CA PHE A 121 9.60 4.68 -4.06
C PHE A 121 9.40 6.15 -4.44
N ARG A 122 10.27 7.04 -3.95
CA ARG A 122 10.21 8.49 -4.27
C ARG A 122 10.53 8.80 -5.73
N ASN A 123 11.49 8.10 -6.31
CA ASN A 123 12.09 8.52 -7.58
C ASN A 123 11.84 7.54 -8.73
N SER A 124 11.29 6.36 -8.47
CA SER A 124 11.07 5.35 -9.51
C SER A 124 10.08 5.85 -10.55
N LYS A 125 10.49 5.74 -11.81
CA LYS A 125 9.63 5.97 -12.96
C LYS A 125 8.55 4.90 -13.08
N ALA A 126 8.88 3.65 -12.77
CA ALA A 126 7.88 2.58 -12.74
C ALA A 126 6.75 2.93 -11.75
N ILE A 127 7.10 3.33 -10.52
CA ILE A 127 6.15 3.71 -9.47
C ILE A 127 5.37 4.98 -9.80
N ASN A 128 6.04 6.05 -10.25
CA ASN A 128 5.45 7.38 -10.30
C ASN A 128 4.96 7.81 -11.70
N GLU A 129 5.27 7.05 -12.76
CA GLU A 129 4.79 7.33 -14.12
C GLU A 129 4.03 6.16 -14.74
N MET A 130 4.53 4.92 -14.61
CA MET A 130 3.91 3.77 -15.29
C MET A 130 2.72 3.17 -14.52
N PHE A 131 2.84 2.97 -13.21
CA PHE A 131 1.74 2.48 -12.39
C PHE A 131 0.51 3.41 -12.39
N PRO A 132 0.64 4.75 -12.31
CA PRO A 132 -0.51 5.65 -12.42
C PRO A 132 -1.34 5.42 -13.68
N GLU A 133 -0.70 5.14 -14.83
CA GLU A 133 -1.42 4.83 -16.07
C GLU A 133 -2.22 3.52 -15.98
N LEU A 134 -1.69 2.49 -15.29
CA LEU A 134 -2.37 1.21 -15.08
C LEU A 134 -3.56 1.37 -14.13
N TYR A 135 -3.39 2.09 -13.03
CA TYR A 135 -4.47 2.37 -12.07
C TYR A 135 -5.55 3.26 -12.68
N ALA A 136 -5.18 4.25 -13.49
CA ALA A 136 -6.13 5.13 -14.18
C ALA A 136 -7.09 4.37 -15.10
N GLN A 137 -6.61 3.30 -15.76
CA GLN A 137 -7.45 2.40 -16.57
C GLN A 137 -8.53 1.68 -15.76
N GLN A 138 -8.34 1.55 -14.45
CA GLN A 138 -9.29 0.96 -13.51
C GLN A 138 -10.23 2.01 -12.88
N GLY A 139 -10.18 3.27 -13.32
CA GLY A 139 -10.99 4.36 -12.76
C GLY A 139 -10.49 4.88 -11.41
N ILE A 140 -9.21 4.70 -11.13
CA ILE A 140 -8.56 5.05 -9.86
C ILE A 140 -7.35 5.94 -10.13
N GLU A 141 -7.22 7.03 -9.39
CA GLU A 141 -6.04 7.90 -9.41
C GLU A 141 -5.05 7.41 -8.36
N LEU A 142 -3.88 6.94 -8.76
CA LEU A 142 -2.83 6.55 -7.83
C LEU A 142 -2.14 7.80 -7.27
N LEU A 143 -2.15 7.97 -5.95
CA LEU A 143 -1.54 9.13 -5.29
C LEU A 143 -0.10 8.82 -4.87
N THR A 144 0.12 7.65 -4.26
CA THR A 144 1.46 7.21 -3.87
C THR A 144 1.48 5.69 -3.64
N MET A 145 2.67 5.11 -3.70
CA MET A 145 2.97 3.78 -3.19
C MET A 145 4.08 3.90 -2.16
N PHE A 146 4.04 3.12 -1.09
CA PHE A 146 5.07 3.14 -0.05
C PHE A 146 5.33 1.75 0.54
N PRO A 147 6.53 1.51 1.08
CA PRO A 147 6.84 0.28 1.80
C PRO A 147 6.23 0.32 3.20
N GLU A 148 5.87 -0.83 3.75
CA GLU A 148 5.32 -1.00 5.09
C GLU A 148 6.34 -1.59 6.08
N GLY A 149 7.26 -2.44 5.59
CA GLY A 149 8.30 -3.07 6.40
C GLY A 149 8.77 -4.43 5.85
N GLU A 150 9.93 -4.88 6.33
CA GLU A 150 10.47 -6.19 5.94
C GLU A 150 9.51 -7.32 6.38
N VAL A 151 9.18 -8.17 5.41
CA VAL A 151 8.32 -9.33 5.64
C VAL A 151 9.11 -10.44 6.33
N CYS A 152 8.57 -10.95 7.44
CA CYS A 152 9.11 -12.12 8.13
C CYS A 152 8.09 -13.26 8.14
N MET A 153 8.60 -14.48 8.01
CA MET A 153 7.82 -15.70 8.18
C MET A 153 7.55 -15.89 9.67
N THR A 154 6.33 -16.30 10.04
CA THR A 154 6.09 -16.97 11.32
C THR A 154 5.74 -18.42 11.09
N THR A 155 6.35 -19.32 11.86
CA THR A 155 6.19 -20.77 11.72
C THR A 155 6.14 -21.45 13.09
N GLN A 156 5.78 -22.73 13.10
CA GLN A 156 5.85 -23.57 14.31
C GLN A 156 7.29 -24.04 14.62
N GLU A 157 8.12 -24.20 13.59
CA GLU A 157 9.48 -24.72 13.69
C GLU A 157 10.47 -23.76 12.99
N PRO A 158 11.77 -23.76 13.34
CA PRO A 158 12.76 -22.89 12.74
C PRO A 158 12.95 -23.12 11.24
N VAL A 159 13.19 -22.05 10.48
CA VAL A 159 13.46 -22.08 9.04
C VAL A 159 14.84 -21.48 8.79
N HIS A 160 15.81 -22.32 8.43
CA HIS A 160 17.17 -21.90 8.04
C HIS A 160 17.46 -22.16 6.56
N GLY A 161 16.63 -22.97 5.89
CA GLY A 161 16.73 -23.24 4.47
C GLY A 161 15.45 -23.84 3.88
N LEU A 162 15.46 -24.09 2.56
CA LEU A 162 14.29 -24.58 1.84
C LEU A 162 13.74 -25.91 2.37
N ALA A 163 14.62 -26.79 2.89
CA ALA A 163 14.24 -28.09 3.41
C ALA A 163 13.37 -27.99 4.68
N ASP A 164 13.46 -26.90 5.43
CA ASP A 164 12.66 -26.68 6.65
C ASP A 164 11.22 -26.27 6.34
N LEU A 165 10.93 -25.91 5.07
CA LEU A 165 9.59 -25.63 4.58
C LEU A 165 8.90 -26.85 3.97
N ASP A 166 9.57 -28.01 3.87
CA ASP A 166 8.99 -29.22 3.29
C ASP A 166 7.71 -29.64 4.04
N GLU A 167 6.65 -29.89 3.27
CA GLU A 167 5.28 -30.19 3.77
C GLU A 167 4.64 -29.12 4.70
N VAL A 168 5.27 -27.96 4.91
CA VAL A 168 4.72 -26.86 5.73
C VAL A 168 3.58 -26.20 4.97
N LYS A 169 2.35 -26.29 5.50
CA LYS A 169 1.20 -25.58 4.94
C LYS A 169 1.29 -24.12 5.30
N PHE A 170 1.77 -23.31 4.36
CA PHE A 170 2.11 -21.92 4.58
C PHE A 170 1.02 -21.02 4.03
N ARG A 171 0.39 -20.20 4.88
CA ARG A 171 -0.60 -19.25 4.39
C ARG A 171 0.06 -18.15 3.60
N VAL A 172 -0.50 -17.87 2.44
CA VAL A 172 -0.15 -16.71 1.61
C VAL A 172 -1.40 -15.86 1.35
N MET A 173 -1.21 -14.61 0.96
CA MET A 173 -2.29 -13.79 0.37
C MET A 173 -2.82 -14.46 -0.90
N THR A 174 -4.02 -14.09 -1.35
CA THR A 174 -4.66 -14.61 -2.57
C THR A 174 -4.04 -14.06 -3.85
N ASN A 175 -2.73 -14.25 -4.00
CA ASN A 175 -1.90 -13.77 -5.09
C ASN A 175 -1.16 -14.94 -5.75
N PRO A 176 -1.35 -15.21 -7.06
CA PRO A 176 -0.75 -16.37 -7.70
C PRO A 176 0.78 -16.33 -7.76
N LEU A 177 1.41 -15.15 -7.80
CA LEU A 177 2.86 -15.05 -7.78
C LEU A 177 3.41 -15.38 -6.39
N LEU A 178 2.73 -14.95 -5.32
CA LEU A 178 3.11 -15.29 -3.95
C LEU A 178 2.97 -16.79 -3.67
N VAL A 179 1.94 -17.44 -4.24
CA VAL A 179 1.84 -18.92 -4.25
C VAL A 179 3.10 -19.52 -4.86
N GLN A 180 3.50 -19.09 -6.05
CA GLN A 180 4.70 -19.61 -6.71
C GLN A 180 5.99 -19.34 -5.94
N SER A 181 6.12 -18.20 -5.26
CA SER A 181 7.25 -17.91 -4.37
C SER A 181 7.39 -18.96 -3.28
N TYR A 182 6.30 -19.28 -2.58
CA TYR A 182 6.32 -20.26 -1.50
C TYR A 182 6.43 -21.71 -1.98
N GLU A 183 5.90 -22.05 -3.17
CA GLU A 183 6.20 -23.34 -3.83
C GLU A 183 7.70 -23.46 -4.16
N ALA A 184 8.30 -22.38 -4.68
CA ALA A 184 9.73 -22.34 -5.01
C ALA A 184 10.61 -22.41 -3.74
N PHE A 185 10.12 -21.90 -2.61
CA PHE A 185 10.78 -22.06 -1.31
C PHE A 185 10.60 -23.45 -0.68
N GLY A 186 9.77 -24.32 -1.26
CA GLY A 186 9.56 -25.70 -0.81
C GLY A 186 8.35 -25.91 0.11
N ALA A 187 7.57 -24.85 0.37
CA ALA A 187 6.36 -24.92 1.18
C ALA A 187 5.15 -25.46 0.40
N VAL A 188 4.05 -25.73 1.12
CA VAL A 188 2.73 -26.01 0.57
C VAL A 188 1.84 -24.78 0.76
N PRO A 189 1.84 -23.81 -0.18
CA PRO A 189 1.09 -22.57 0.00
C PRO A 189 -0.42 -22.79 0.04
N THR A 190 -1.07 -22.10 0.97
CA THR A 190 -2.53 -22.14 1.18
C THR A 190 -3.08 -20.70 1.15
N PRO A 191 -3.62 -20.23 0.01
CA PRO A 191 -4.19 -18.90 -0.09
C PRO A 191 -5.42 -18.74 0.82
N LEU A 192 -5.39 -17.80 1.76
CA LEU A 192 -6.50 -17.53 2.68
C LEU A 192 -6.69 -16.02 2.91
N PRO A 193 -7.95 -15.54 3.02
CA PRO A 193 -8.22 -14.18 3.47
C PRO A 193 -7.74 -13.97 4.90
N TRP A 194 -7.42 -12.71 5.27
CA TRP A 194 -6.79 -12.41 6.56
C TRP A 194 -7.64 -12.84 7.76
N GLY A 195 -8.97 -12.68 7.67
CA GLY A 195 -9.91 -13.02 8.75
C GLY A 195 -9.88 -14.48 9.19
N GLU A 196 -9.34 -15.39 8.38
CA GLU A 196 -9.25 -16.84 8.69
C GLU A 196 -7.90 -17.25 9.29
N VAL A 197 -6.87 -16.41 9.21
CA VAL A 197 -5.47 -16.80 9.46
C VAL A 197 -5.21 -17.20 10.90
N TYR A 198 -5.61 -16.36 11.87
CA TYR A 198 -5.36 -16.64 13.30
C TYR A 198 -5.99 -17.98 13.73
N GLY A 199 -7.26 -18.20 13.35
CA GLY A 199 -7.97 -19.45 13.67
C GLY A 199 -7.37 -20.67 12.96
N ALA A 200 -6.92 -20.52 11.72
CA ALA A 200 -6.29 -21.59 10.95
C ALA A 200 -4.91 -21.97 11.53
N LEU A 201 -4.11 -21.02 12.03
CA LEU A 201 -2.88 -21.30 12.78
C LEU A 201 -3.18 -21.97 14.12
N GLN A 202 -4.12 -21.41 14.90
CA GLN A 202 -4.48 -21.95 16.22
C GLN A 202 -4.97 -23.41 16.16
N THR A 203 -5.66 -23.79 15.08
CA THR A 203 -6.17 -25.15 14.87
C THR A 203 -5.19 -26.06 14.12
N GLY A 204 -4.06 -25.53 13.65
CA GLY A 204 -3.04 -26.25 12.89
C GLY A 204 -3.48 -26.62 11.47
N ILE A 205 -4.48 -25.96 10.90
CA ILE A 205 -4.85 -26.11 9.47
C ILE A 205 -3.68 -25.64 8.59
N ILE A 206 -3.07 -24.51 8.98
CA ILE A 206 -1.81 -23.96 8.46
C ILE A 206 -0.75 -23.95 9.57
N GLN A 207 0.52 -23.95 9.20
CA GLN A 207 1.68 -24.00 10.11
C GLN A 207 2.63 -22.81 9.96
N GLY A 208 2.33 -21.89 9.04
CA GLY A 208 3.05 -20.64 8.93
C GLY A 208 2.29 -19.60 8.13
N GLN A 209 2.76 -18.37 8.20
CA GLN A 209 2.31 -17.22 7.41
C GLN A 209 3.44 -16.20 7.31
N GLU A 210 3.27 -15.15 6.52
CA GLU A 210 4.24 -14.05 6.46
C GLU A 210 3.55 -12.68 6.57
N ASN A 211 4.22 -11.73 7.23
CA ASN A 211 3.83 -10.32 7.30
C ASN A 211 4.97 -9.46 7.91
N PRO A 212 4.90 -8.12 7.81
CA PRO A 212 5.83 -7.21 8.51
C PRO A 212 5.79 -7.34 10.02
N GLY A 213 6.91 -7.09 10.70
CA GLY A 213 7.05 -7.27 12.14
C GLY A 213 6.05 -6.48 12.98
N PHE A 214 5.68 -5.28 12.56
CA PHE A 214 4.67 -4.48 13.27
C PHE A 214 3.29 -5.15 13.21
N PHE A 215 2.90 -5.68 12.06
CA PHE A 215 1.61 -6.33 11.90
C PHE A 215 1.57 -7.67 12.66
N LEU A 216 2.69 -8.40 12.71
CA LEU A 216 2.82 -9.59 13.57
C LEU A 216 2.54 -9.23 15.05
N GLU A 217 2.98 -8.05 15.49
CA GLU A 217 2.80 -7.55 16.87
C GLU A 217 1.35 -7.14 17.14
N THR A 218 0.80 -6.24 16.34
CA THR A 218 -0.53 -5.65 16.60
C THR A 218 -1.65 -6.67 16.46
N THR A 219 -1.50 -7.64 15.55
CA THR A 219 -2.45 -8.75 15.35
C THR A 219 -2.24 -9.92 16.30
N LYS A 220 -1.15 -9.90 17.07
CA LYS A 220 -0.78 -10.93 18.04
C LYS A 220 -0.62 -12.33 17.47
N ILE A 221 -0.23 -12.43 16.20
CA ILE A 221 -0.05 -13.74 15.55
C ILE A 221 1.02 -14.59 16.25
N TYR A 222 1.95 -13.92 16.96
CA TYR A 222 2.95 -14.56 17.82
C TYR A 222 2.37 -15.41 18.96
N GLU A 223 1.09 -15.23 19.33
CA GLU A 223 0.41 -16.08 20.32
C GLU A 223 0.14 -17.49 19.78
N VAL A 224 0.08 -17.66 18.45
CA VAL A 224 -0.28 -18.90 17.76
C VAL A 224 0.82 -19.41 16.81
N THR A 225 2.03 -18.85 16.90
CA THR A 225 3.25 -19.31 16.21
C THR A 225 4.46 -19.26 17.13
N ASP A 226 5.53 -19.99 16.84
CA ASP A 226 6.65 -20.19 17.79
C ASP A 226 8.00 -19.64 17.31
N VAL A 227 8.14 -19.38 16.01
CA VAL A 227 9.35 -18.82 15.40
C VAL A 227 9.00 -17.68 14.46
N ILE A 228 9.81 -16.62 14.46
CA ILE A 228 9.89 -15.57 13.45
C ILE A 228 11.20 -15.74 12.68
N THR A 229 11.13 -15.83 11.35
CA THR A 229 12.31 -15.88 10.48
C THR A 229 12.25 -14.78 9.42
N CYS A 230 13.20 -13.85 9.46
CA CYS A 230 13.37 -12.78 8.48
C CYS A 230 14.47 -13.17 7.49
N ILE A 231 14.06 -13.39 6.23
CA ILE A 231 14.96 -13.86 5.16
C ILE A 231 15.29 -12.77 4.14
N GLY A 232 14.83 -11.52 4.35
CA GLY A 232 15.07 -10.39 3.46
C GLY A 232 14.54 -10.55 2.04
N HIS A 233 13.54 -11.40 1.84
CA HIS A 233 13.03 -11.73 0.50
C HIS A 233 12.02 -10.71 -0.03
N ASN A 234 11.38 -9.93 0.85
CA ASN A 234 10.42 -8.94 0.42
C ASN A 234 10.27 -7.81 1.45
N ASN A 235 9.80 -6.67 0.98
CA ASN A 235 9.24 -5.61 1.81
C ASN A 235 7.76 -5.51 1.45
N PHE A 236 6.88 -5.46 2.46
CA PHE A 236 5.46 -5.31 2.19
C PHE A 236 5.24 -3.90 1.63
N THR A 237 4.35 -3.77 0.65
CA THR A 237 4.12 -2.49 -0.04
C THR A 237 2.64 -2.24 -0.09
N THR A 238 2.25 -0.97 -0.10
CA THR A 238 0.86 -0.58 -0.31
C THR A 238 0.74 0.63 -1.24
N ALA A 239 -0.51 0.95 -1.62
CA ALA A 239 -0.85 2.01 -2.54
C ALA A 239 -2.03 2.82 -2.01
N VAL A 240 -1.87 4.15 -1.95
CA VAL A 240 -2.94 5.08 -1.62
C VAL A 240 -3.44 5.72 -2.90
N MET A 241 -4.75 5.74 -3.03
CA MET A 241 -5.42 6.13 -4.26
C MET A 241 -6.67 6.95 -3.98
N ALA A 242 -7.14 7.68 -5.00
CA ALA A 242 -8.43 8.34 -5.01
C ALA A 242 -9.35 7.75 -6.09
N ASN A 243 -10.66 7.87 -5.92
CA ASN A 243 -11.59 7.68 -7.03
C ASN A 243 -11.25 8.68 -8.15
N LYS A 244 -11.03 8.20 -9.38
CA LYS A 244 -10.54 9.07 -10.46
C LYS A 244 -11.52 10.18 -10.85
N ALA A 245 -12.81 9.87 -10.94
CA ALA A 245 -13.81 10.86 -11.32
C ALA A 245 -13.97 11.97 -10.26
N PHE A 246 -13.84 11.61 -8.99
CA PHE A 246 -13.76 12.56 -7.88
C PHE A 246 -12.51 13.43 -8.01
N TYR A 247 -11.33 12.83 -8.13
CA TYR A 247 -10.06 13.56 -8.22
C TYR A 247 -9.99 14.50 -9.43
N ASP A 248 -10.38 14.01 -10.62
CA ASP A 248 -10.45 14.81 -11.85
C ASP A 248 -11.48 15.96 -11.76
N GLY A 249 -12.46 15.84 -10.84
CA GLY A 249 -13.50 16.85 -10.58
C GLY A 249 -13.12 17.90 -9.54
N LEU A 250 -12.01 17.70 -8.81
CA LEU A 250 -11.49 18.67 -7.85
C LEU A 250 -11.00 19.95 -8.54
N SER A 251 -10.97 21.05 -7.78
CA SER A 251 -10.29 22.27 -8.23
C SER A 251 -8.77 22.05 -8.30
N GLU A 252 -8.05 22.89 -9.05
CA GLU A 252 -6.57 22.84 -9.05
C GLU A 252 -5.98 23.05 -7.64
N GLU A 253 -6.65 23.84 -6.79
CA GLU A 253 -6.28 24.07 -5.40
C GLU A 253 -6.46 22.79 -4.56
N ASP A 254 -7.60 22.11 -4.71
CA ASP A 254 -7.88 20.87 -3.96
C ASP A 254 -7.04 19.69 -4.44
N GLN A 255 -6.74 19.60 -5.75
CA GLN A 255 -5.78 18.62 -6.25
C GLN A 255 -4.40 18.85 -5.65
N GLN A 256 -3.94 20.10 -5.59
CA GLN A 256 -2.65 20.43 -4.97
C GLN A 256 -2.66 20.17 -3.46
N LEU A 257 -3.78 20.42 -2.77
CA LEU A 257 -3.98 20.09 -1.36
C LEU A 257 -3.80 18.58 -1.12
N VAL A 258 -4.47 17.75 -1.91
CA VAL A 258 -4.36 16.29 -1.82
C VAL A 258 -2.92 15.84 -2.04
N GLN A 259 -2.25 16.33 -3.10
CA GLN A 259 -0.86 15.98 -3.39
C GLN A 259 0.10 16.38 -2.25
N ASN A 260 -0.09 17.57 -1.67
CA ASN A 260 0.72 18.02 -0.54
C ASN A 260 0.48 17.16 0.72
N ALA A 261 -0.78 16.82 1.01
CA ALA A 261 -1.13 15.96 2.13
C ALA A 261 -0.56 14.54 1.96
N THR A 262 -0.62 13.99 0.74
CA THR A 262 0.00 12.71 0.39
C THR A 262 1.51 12.74 0.62
N GLN A 263 2.21 13.78 0.15
CA GLN A 263 3.66 13.90 0.34
C GLN A 263 4.05 14.02 1.82
N ALA A 264 3.31 14.83 2.59
CA ALA A 264 3.56 15.00 4.01
C ALA A 264 3.28 13.71 4.82
N ALA A 265 2.25 12.94 4.43
CA ALA A 265 1.97 11.63 5.01
C ALA A 265 3.06 10.61 4.67
N PHE A 266 3.55 10.60 3.42
CA PHE A 266 4.68 9.76 3.00
C PHE A 266 5.95 10.08 3.81
N ASP A 267 6.30 11.36 3.96
CA ASP A 267 7.47 11.76 4.74
C ASP A 267 7.36 11.34 6.21
N HIS A 268 6.15 11.42 6.77
CA HIS A 268 5.89 11.00 8.13
C HIS A 268 6.03 9.48 8.33
N ILE A 269 5.51 8.65 7.42
CA ILE A 269 5.64 7.19 7.56
C ILE A 269 7.08 6.72 7.40
N VAL A 270 7.88 7.38 6.56
CA VAL A 270 9.31 7.07 6.41
C VAL A 270 10.04 7.24 7.75
N GLU A 271 9.75 8.32 8.48
CA GLU A 271 10.32 8.54 9.82
C GLU A 271 9.77 7.54 10.85
N TYR A 272 8.46 7.25 10.78
CA TYR A 272 7.79 6.32 11.69
C TYR A 272 8.34 4.89 11.58
N GLN A 273 8.66 4.45 10.37
CA GLN A 273 9.06 3.07 10.08
C GLN A 273 10.54 2.78 10.36
N ALA A 274 11.37 3.82 10.50
CA ALA A 274 12.82 3.69 10.59
C ALA A 274 13.30 2.72 11.70
N SER A 275 12.58 2.64 12.82
CA SER A 275 12.85 1.69 13.92
C SER A 275 11.74 0.69 14.18
N LEU A 276 10.64 0.75 13.41
CA LEU A 276 9.39 0.05 13.73
C LEU A 276 9.57 -1.47 13.76
N GLN A 277 10.33 -2.03 12.82
CA GLN A 277 10.62 -3.47 12.77
C GLN A 277 11.32 -3.94 14.06
N GLU A 278 12.40 -3.26 14.45
CA GLU A 278 13.18 -3.62 15.65
C GLU A 278 12.33 -3.47 16.92
N GLU A 279 11.57 -2.38 17.02
CA GLU A 279 10.69 -2.11 18.15
C GLU A 279 9.59 -3.17 18.28
N SER A 280 8.92 -3.53 17.19
CA SER A 280 7.85 -4.52 17.21
C SER A 280 8.37 -5.93 17.51
N LEU A 281 9.50 -6.34 16.93
CA LEU A 281 10.15 -7.61 17.31
C LEU A 281 10.56 -7.62 18.79
N GLY A 282 11.03 -6.48 19.32
CA GLY A 282 11.32 -6.29 20.74
C GLY A 282 10.09 -6.46 21.64
N LYS A 283 8.96 -5.82 21.28
CA LYS A 283 7.68 -5.96 21.99
C LYS A 283 7.15 -7.40 21.96
N ILE A 284 7.25 -8.07 20.81
CA ILE A 284 6.88 -9.49 20.70
C ILE A 284 7.72 -10.34 21.66
N LYS A 285 9.04 -10.12 21.70
CA LYS A 285 9.94 -10.86 22.59
C LYS A 285 9.70 -10.57 24.07
N GLU A 286 9.29 -9.34 24.41
CA GLU A 286 8.86 -8.99 25.77
C GLU A 286 7.56 -9.72 26.15
N ALA A 287 6.59 -9.77 25.23
CA ALA A 287 5.30 -10.42 25.45
C ALA A 287 5.39 -11.96 25.48
N LYS A 288 6.26 -12.56 24.64
CA LYS A 288 6.52 -14.01 24.53
C LYS A 288 8.03 -14.27 24.57
N PRO A 289 8.66 -14.34 25.77
CA PRO A 289 10.11 -14.53 25.91
C PRO A 289 10.68 -15.78 25.24
N GLU A 290 9.86 -16.80 25.04
CA GLU A 290 10.20 -18.04 24.34
C GLU A 290 10.19 -17.94 22.82
N MET A 291 9.60 -16.88 22.23
CA MET A 291 9.54 -16.70 20.78
C MET A 291 10.94 -16.68 20.17
N GLU A 292 11.23 -17.57 19.22
CA GLU A 292 12.51 -17.56 18.51
C GLU A 292 12.48 -16.52 17.38
N ILE A 293 13.55 -15.73 17.24
CA ILE A 293 13.64 -14.69 16.21
C ILE A 293 14.96 -14.88 15.47
N ASN A 294 14.87 -15.27 14.20
CA ASN A 294 15.98 -15.59 13.33
C ASN A 294 16.06 -14.55 12.20
N ILE A 295 17.20 -13.88 12.09
CA ILE A 295 17.51 -12.98 10.97
C ILE A 295 18.62 -13.65 10.17
N LEU A 296 18.25 -14.26 9.04
CA LEU A 296 19.21 -15.06 8.27
C LEU A 296 20.29 -14.19 7.64
N GLY A 297 21.53 -14.69 7.60
CA GLY A 297 22.63 -14.04 6.91
C GLY A 297 22.65 -14.30 5.39
N ALA A 298 23.54 -13.65 4.65
CA ALA A 298 23.64 -13.80 3.19
C ALA A 298 23.87 -15.26 2.73
N GLU A 299 24.64 -16.05 3.49
CA GLU A 299 24.90 -17.46 3.16
C GLU A 299 23.64 -18.33 3.31
N GLU A 300 22.87 -18.14 4.39
CA GLU A 300 21.62 -18.86 4.64
C GLU A 300 20.51 -18.43 3.67
N ARG A 301 20.54 -17.17 3.19
CA ARG A 301 19.57 -16.66 2.21
C ARG A 301 19.84 -17.12 0.78
N ALA A 302 21.07 -17.51 0.43
CA ALA A 302 21.45 -17.83 -0.94
C ALA A 302 20.52 -18.86 -1.64
N PRO A 303 20.09 -19.97 -0.97
CA PRO A 303 19.14 -20.90 -1.58
C PRO A 303 17.77 -20.28 -1.90
N PHE A 304 17.28 -19.36 -1.06
CA PHE A 304 16.03 -18.63 -1.30
C PHE A 304 16.19 -17.63 -2.47
N MET A 305 17.34 -16.96 -2.56
CA MET A 305 17.65 -16.06 -3.67
C MET A 305 17.71 -16.81 -5.01
N ASP A 306 18.32 -17.99 -5.03
CA ASP A 306 18.38 -18.83 -6.24
C ASP A 306 16.98 -19.27 -6.71
N ALA A 307 16.05 -19.50 -5.78
CA ALA A 307 14.67 -19.87 -6.09
C ALA A 307 13.87 -18.71 -6.73
N ALA A 308 14.22 -17.45 -6.42
CA ALA A 308 13.51 -16.26 -6.89
C ALA A 308 13.50 -16.10 -8.42
N GLY A 309 14.53 -16.58 -9.11
CA GLY A 309 14.62 -16.49 -10.58
C GLY A 309 13.49 -17.21 -11.31
N SER A 310 12.93 -18.27 -10.71
CA SER A 310 11.77 -18.98 -11.26
C SER A 310 10.48 -18.16 -11.16
N VAL A 311 10.33 -17.38 -10.10
CA VAL A 311 9.19 -16.52 -9.85
C VAL A 311 9.19 -15.33 -10.80
N GLU A 312 10.36 -14.72 -11.05
CA GLU A 312 10.47 -13.65 -12.04
C GLU A 312 10.02 -14.10 -13.44
N ALA A 313 10.41 -15.31 -13.85
CA ALA A 313 10.00 -15.88 -15.14
C ALA A 313 8.47 -16.08 -15.19
N ALA A 314 7.88 -16.56 -14.11
CA ALA A 314 6.43 -16.74 -14.00
C ALA A 314 5.67 -15.41 -14.05
N PHE A 315 6.19 -14.36 -13.39
CA PHE A 315 5.62 -13.02 -13.49
C PHE A 315 5.56 -12.54 -14.94
N ILE A 316 6.64 -12.71 -15.71
CA ILE A 316 6.67 -12.34 -17.13
C ILE A 316 5.69 -13.18 -17.96
N GLU A 317 5.59 -14.48 -17.69
CA GLU A 317 4.60 -15.35 -18.37
C GLU A 317 3.17 -14.90 -18.11
N MET A 318 2.86 -14.49 -16.88
CA MET A 318 1.53 -14.03 -16.47
C MET A 318 1.15 -12.67 -17.06
N THR A 319 2.11 -11.77 -17.23
CA THR A 319 1.87 -10.34 -17.54
C THR A 319 2.29 -9.94 -18.96
N GLY A 320 3.04 -10.80 -19.66
CA GLY A 320 3.52 -10.56 -21.01
C GLY A 320 4.42 -9.32 -21.12
N ASP A 321 4.36 -8.65 -22.28
CA ASP A 321 5.21 -7.50 -22.59
C ASP A 321 4.97 -6.31 -21.63
N SER A 322 3.75 -6.17 -21.09
CA SER A 322 3.38 -5.09 -20.16
C SER A 322 4.13 -5.22 -18.85
N GLY A 323 4.01 -6.36 -18.17
CA GLY A 323 4.75 -6.57 -16.92
C GLY A 323 6.25 -6.69 -17.14
N LYS A 324 6.71 -7.22 -18.28
CA LYS A 324 8.13 -7.16 -18.63
C LYS A 324 8.64 -5.71 -18.67
N ALA A 325 7.90 -4.78 -19.27
CA ALA A 325 8.29 -3.38 -19.31
C ALA A 325 8.35 -2.75 -17.91
N ILE A 326 7.39 -3.05 -17.04
CA ILE A 326 7.39 -2.62 -15.63
C ILE A 326 8.61 -3.16 -14.89
N LEU A 327 8.88 -4.46 -14.98
CA LEU A 327 10.02 -5.10 -14.32
C LEU A 327 11.36 -4.55 -14.80
N ASP A 328 11.53 -4.39 -16.12
CA ASP A 328 12.75 -3.82 -16.69
C ASP A 328 12.96 -2.38 -16.18
N GLN A 329 11.90 -1.57 -16.10
CA GLN A 329 12.00 -0.20 -15.59
C GLN A 329 12.27 -0.17 -14.09
N MET A 330 11.62 -1.01 -13.28
CA MET A 330 11.91 -1.12 -11.85
C MET A 330 13.37 -1.49 -11.60
N LYS A 331 13.92 -2.47 -12.35
CA LYS A 331 15.34 -2.82 -12.26
C LYS A 331 16.25 -1.64 -12.60
N ALA A 332 15.94 -0.89 -13.65
CA ALA A 332 16.69 0.32 -14.01
C ALA A 332 16.63 1.40 -12.92
N ASP A 333 15.46 1.60 -12.31
CA ASP A 333 15.27 2.56 -11.21
C ASP A 333 16.04 2.12 -9.95
N LEU A 334 16.02 0.82 -9.64
CA LEU A 334 16.78 0.23 -8.53
C LEU A 334 18.30 0.38 -8.71
N GLU A 335 18.81 0.18 -9.93
CA GLU A 335 20.23 0.42 -10.25
C GLU A 335 20.62 1.91 -10.11
N ALA A 336 19.67 2.83 -10.26
CA ALA A 336 19.91 4.27 -10.16
C ALA A 336 20.01 4.76 -8.71
N VAL A 337 19.25 4.17 -7.78
CA VAL A 337 19.27 4.56 -6.35
C VAL A 337 20.45 3.95 -5.57
N GLN A 338 21.11 2.94 -6.15
CA GLN A 338 22.31 2.32 -5.55
C GLN A 338 23.63 3.05 -5.90
N GLN A 339 23.59 4.12 -6.70
CA GLN A 339 24.77 4.87 -7.19
C GLN A 339 25.08 6.12 -6.35
#